data_AF-A0A9W5TD90-F1
#
_entry.id   AF-A0A9W5TD90-F1
#
_cell.length_a   1.000
_cell.length_b   1.000
_cell.length_c   1.000
_cell.angle_alpha   90.00
_cell.angle_beta   90.00
_cell.angle_gamma   90.00
#
_symmetry.space_group_name_H-M   'P 1'
#
loop_
_entity.id
_entity.type
_entity.pdbx_description
1 polymer ?
#
loop_
_entity_poly.entity_id
_entity_poly.type
_entity_poly.pdbx_seq_one_letter_code
_entity_poly.pdbx_strand_id
1 'polypeptide(L)'
;MVRPEDRYPIQSICTVAHAVLGILLWLLEQHAGLSDKWTNGRQWYYAVYLLVVPYLAIGAVFIFSMHYPESTLGRAVRMKPLVVGILTFCFYVAGRACIMVSNISINGNAKSTDSNCKCTHGSTLSSMNLGVNLLVLSISKYISEGYIQKYIVTRNLAAESHQWPTDGMSTIQAFHYWLQVGWQEGLKNFKGTFDQDVREKLAHALLTND
;
A
#
# COMPACT_ATOMS: atom_id res chain seq x y z
N MET A 1 -3.30 -5.00 -21.59
CA MET A 1 -3.41 -5.57 -20.23
C MET A 1 -2.32 -6.61 -20.07
N VAL A 2 -1.64 -6.65 -18.92
CA VAL A 2 -0.63 -7.68 -18.61
C VAL A 2 -1.32 -9.04 -18.49
N ARG A 3 -0.82 -10.06 -19.18
CA ARG A 3 -1.45 -11.39 -19.22
C ARG A 3 -1.34 -12.06 -17.84
N PRO A 4 -2.29 -12.95 -17.46
CA PRO A 4 -2.26 -13.63 -16.17
C PRO A 4 -0.95 -14.37 -15.88
N GLU A 5 -0.34 -15.00 -16.89
CA GLU A 5 0.97 -15.64 -16.78
C GLU A 5 2.10 -14.67 -16.38
N ASP A 6 2.01 -13.39 -16.76
CA ASP A 6 3.02 -12.35 -16.49
C ASP A 6 2.85 -11.73 -15.07
N ARG A 7 1.82 -12.07 -14.29
CA ARG A 7 1.61 -11.55 -12.91
C ARG A 7 2.51 -12.21 -11.87
N TYR A 8 2.77 -13.50 -12.00
CA TYR A 8 3.56 -14.30 -11.07
C TYR A 8 5.03 -13.86 -10.92
N PRO A 9 5.78 -13.46 -11.97
CA PRO A 9 7.16 -13.03 -11.80
C PRO A 9 7.30 -11.73 -11.01
N ILE A 10 6.43 -10.74 -11.22
CA ILE A 10 6.54 -9.43 -10.54
C ILE A 10 6.27 -9.58 -9.03
N GLN A 11 5.23 -10.33 -8.65
CA GLN A 11 4.93 -10.55 -7.22
C GLN A 11 6.05 -11.31 -6.52
N SER A 12 6.63 -12.32 -7.17
CA SER A 12 7.77 -13.06 -6.63
C SER A 12 9.00 -12.16 -6.45
N ILE A 13 9.36 -11.37 -7.46
CA ILE A 13 10.48 -10.40 -7.40
C ILE A 13 10.25 -9.38 -6.27
N CYS A 14 9.05 -8.83 -6.14
CA CYS A 14 8.71 -7.91 -5.06
C CYS A 14 8.85 -8.57 -3.68
N THR A 15 8.44 -9.83 -3.55
CA THR A 15 8.53 -10.58 -2.28
C THR A 15 9.99 -10.82 -1.89
N VAL A 16 10.83 -11.24 -2.84
CA VAL A 16 12.28 -11.40 -2.62
C VAL A 16 12.92 -10.06 -2.26
N ALA A 17 12.61 -8.99 -3.00
CA ALA A 17 13.13 -7.66 -2.73
C ALA A 17 12.73 -7.16 -1.33
N HIS A 18 11.52 -7.46 -0.87
CA HIS A 18 11.08 -7.14 0.49
C HIS A 18 11.89 -7.90 1.56
N ALA A 19 12.18 -9.19 1.36
CA ALA A 19 13.02 -9.94 2.28
C ALA A 19 14.44 -9.38 2.35
N VAL A 20 15.06 -9.08 1.20
CA VAL A 20 16.39 -8.46 1.11
C VAL A 20 16.41 -7.10 1.80
N LEU A 21 15.42 -6.26 1.53
CA LEU A 21 15.27 -4.96 2.16
C LEU A 21 15.19 -5.06 3.69
N GLY A 22 14.50 -6.07 4.21
CA GLY A 22 14.41 -6.29 5.64
C GLY A 22 15.75 -6.64 6.29
N ILE A 23 16.54 -7.49 5.64
CA ILE A 23 17.90 -7.81 6.10
C ILE A 23 18.79 -6.57 6.07
N LEU A 24 18.72 -5.78 4.99
CA LEU A 24 19.50 -4.54 4.85
C LEU A 24 19.15 -3.51 5.92
N LEU A 25 17.86 -3.30 6.20
CA LEU A 25 17.41 -2.38 7.24
C LEU A 25 17.80 -2.84 8.64
N TRP A 26 17.77 -4.15 8.90
CA TRP A 26 18.26 -4.71 10.16
C TRP A 26 19.77 -4.50 10.33
N LEU A 27 20.57 -4.72 9.28
CA LEU A 27 22.01 -4.41 9.31
C LEU A 27 22.25 -2.91 9.54
N LEU A 28 21.47 -2.06 8.87
CA LEU A 28 21.55 -0.61 9.04
C LEU A 28 21.18 -0.19 10.46
N GLU A 29 20.16 -0.80 11.07
CA GLU A 29 19.77 -0.57 12.46
C GLU A 29 20.94 -0.82 13.40
N GLN A 30 21.66 -1.93 13.24
CA GLN A 30 22.81 -2.29 14.07
C GLN A 30 23.97 -1.29 13.93
N HIS A 31 24.24 -0.78 12.73
CA HIS A 31 25.40 0.09 12.47
C HIS A 31 25.11 1.58 12.70
N ALA A 32 23.90 2.05 12.41
CA ALA A 32 23.54 3.47 12.48
C ALA A 32 22.66 3.82 13.69
N GLY A 33 22.27 2.83 14.50
CA GLY A 33 21.48 3.05 15.71
C GLY A 33 20.11 3.64 15.40
N LEU A 34 19.43 3.16 14.35
CA LEU A 34 18.08 3.64 13.98
C LEU A 34 17.03 3.38 15.08
N SER A 35 17.34 2.42 15.95
CA SER A 35 16.60 1.98 17.13
C SER A 35 16.68 2.96 18.31
N ASP A 36 17.55 3.97 18.24
CA ASP A 36 17.69 4.93 19.32
C ASP A 36 16.54 5.93 19.31
N LYS A 37 16.34 6.62 20.43
CA LYS A 37 15.39 7.74 20.47
C LYS A 37 15.84 8.81 19.47
N TRP A 38 14.86 9.46 18.87
CA TRP A 38 15.09 10.59 17.98
C TRP A 38 15.48 11.85 18.76
N THR A 39 16.67 11.83 19.37
CA THR A 39 17.27 12.94 20.11
C THR A 39 18.61 13.30 19.45
N ASN A 40 19.00 14.58 19.54
CA ASN A 40 20.28 15.12 19.01
C ASN A 40 20.43 15.26 17.48
N GLY A 41 19.36 15.62 16.76
CA GLY A 41 19.49 16.12 15.37
C GLY A 41 20.12 15.13 14.39
N ARG A 42 19.86 13.83 14.58
CA ARG A 42 20.41 12.77 13.74
C ARG A 42 19.86 12.87 12.31
N GLN A 43 20.73 13.26 11.37
CA GLN A 43 20.35 13.60 10.00
C GLN A 43 19.82 12.41 9.18
N TRP A 44 20.19 11.18 9.55
CA TRP A 44 19.77 9.97 8.84
C TRP A 44 18.26 9.73 8.88
N TYR A 45 17.53 10.30 9.85
CA TYR A 45 16.06 10.25 9.83
C TYR A 45 15.46 11.03 8.66
N TYR A 46 16.13 12.08 8.18
CA TYR A 46 15.66 12.81 6.99
C TYR A 46 15.78 12.00 5.70
N ALA A 47 16.60 10.95 5.67
CA ALA A 47 16.67 10.03 4.55
C ALA A 47 15.34 9.29 4.31
N VAL A 48 14.45 9.22 5.31
CA VAL A 48 13.09 8.69 5.15
C VAL A 48 12.27 9.54 4.19
N TYR A 49 12.43 10.87 4.21
CA TYR A 49 11.70 11.75 3.27
C TYR A 49 12.10 11.49 1.82
N LEU A 50 13.36 11.09 1.58
CA LEU A 50 13.84 10.67 0.26
C LEU A 50 13.11 9.43 -0.28
N LEU A 51 12.49 8.62 0.59
CA LEU A 51 11.68 7.46 0.20
C LEU A 51 10.18 7.81 0.12
N VAL A 52 9.68 8.64 1.04
CA VAL A 52 8.25 9.01 1.10
C VAL A 52 7.83 9.88 -0.08
N VAL A 53 8.64 10.87 -0.46
CA VAL A 53 8.33 11.78 -1.58
C VAL A 53 8.14 11.01 -2.90
N PRO A 54 9.10 10.17 -3.36
CA PRO A 54 8.89 9.40 -4.58
C PRO A 54 7.77 8.37 -4.43
N TYR A 55 7.57 7.76 -3.27
CA TYR A 55 6.45 6.84 -3.05
C TYR A 55 5.09 7.51 -3.31
N LEU A 56 4.85 8.69 -2.73
CA LEU A 56 3.62 9.44 -2.93
C LEU A 56 3.50 9.98 -4.37
N ALA A 57 4.60 10.46 -4.95
CA ALA A 57 4.60 10.94 -6.33
C ALA A 57 4.24 9.83 -7.32
N ILE A 58 4.81 8.64 -7.15
CA ILE A 58 4.51 7.47 -7.98
C ILE A 58 3.05 7.04 -7.81
N GLY A 59 2.54 7.02 -6.56
CA GLY A 59 1.13 6.74 -6.27
C GLY A 59 0.19 7.72 -7.00
N ALA A 60 0.51 9.01 -6.96
CA ALA A 60 -0.25 10.03 -7.68
C ALA A 60 -0.20 9.79 -9.20
N VAL A 61 0.97 9.48 -9.77
CA VAL A 61 1.11 9.15 -11.20
C VAL A 61 0.22 7.98 -11.60
N PHE A 62 0.11 6.93 -10.77
CA PHE A 62 -0.80 5.81 -11.05
C PHE A 62 -2.26 6.24 -11.05
N ILE A 63 -2.69 7.03 -10.05
CA ILE A 63 -4.06 7.55 -9.98
C ILE A 63 -4.38 8.42 -11.19
N PHE A 64 -3.50 9.35 -11.56
CA PHE A 64 -3.69 10.19 -12.74
C PHE A 64 -3.72 9.38 -14.04
N SER A 65 -2.84 8.38 -14.19
CA SER A 65 -2.79 7.52 -15.37
C SER A 65 -4.04 6.63 -15.53
N MET A 66 -4.74 6.35 -14.43
CA MET A 66 -6.02 5.62 -14.45
C MET A 66 -7.18 6.53 -14.87
N HIS A 67 -7.26 7.76 -14.35
CA HIS A 67 -8.40 8.65 -14.60
C HIS A 67 -8.26 9.49 -15.89
N TYR A 68 -7.04 9.79 -16.31
CA TYR A 68 -6.75 10.62 -17.49
C TYR A 68 -5.89 9.84 -18.50
N PRO A 69 -6.46 8.81 -19.15
CA PRO A 69 -5.73 7.93 -20.07
C PRO A 69 -5.10 8.67 -21.24
N GLU A 70 -5.79 9.68 -21.77
CA GLU A 70 -5.37 10.47 -22.93
C GLU A 70 -4.33 11.55 -22.59
N SER A 71 -4.05 11.78 -21.30
CA SER A 71 -3.00 12.69 -20.89
C SER A 71 -1.63 12.18 -21.35
N THR A 72 -0.68 13.09 -21.59
CA THR A 72 0.70 12.74 -21.99
C THR A 72 1.35 11.77 -21.00
N LEU A 73 1.09 11.98 -19.70
CA LEU A 73 1.54 11.11 -18.60
C LEU A 73 0.85 9.73 -18.64
N GLY A 74 -0.47 9.70 -18.79
CA GLY A 74 -1.23 8.46 -18.89
C GLY A 74 -0.81 7.61 -20.08
N ARG A 75 -0.56 8.24 -21.23
CA ARG A 75 -0.05 7.59 -22.44
C ARG A 75 1.38 7.09 -22.25
N ALA A 76 2.27 7.87 -21.64
CA ALA A 76 3.65 7.45 -21.40
C ALA A 76 3.75 6.19 -20.50
N VAL A 77 2.93 6.13 -19.45
CA VAL A 77 2.87 4.98 -18.54
C VAL A 77 2.22 3.77 -19.23
N ARG A 78 1.10 3.97 -19.93
CA ARG A 78 0.29 2.87 -20.46
C ARG A 78 0.89 2.23 -21.73
N MET A 79 1.65 2.98 -22.52
CA MET A 79 2.23 2.50 -23.79
C MET A 79 3.46 1.60 -23.60
N LYS A 80 4.08 1.56 -22.41
CA LYS A 80 5.32 0.82 -22.16
C LYS A 80 5.19 -0.08 -20.93
N PRO A 81 4.97 -1.40 -21.09
CA PRO A 81 4.80 -2.32 -19.96
C PRO A 81 6.02 -2.35 -19.02
N LEU A 82 7.22 -2.14 -19.55
CA LEU A 82 8.45 -2.05 -18.77
C LEU A 82 8.45 -0.83 -17.82
N VAL A 83 7.91 0.31 -18.25
CA VAL A 83 7.81 1.51 -17.40
C VAL A 83 6.86 1.25 -16.24
N VAL A 84 5.71 0.62 -16.49
CA VAL A 84 4.77 0.22 -15.43
C VAL A 84 5.45 -0.74 -14.46
N GLY A 85 6.17 -1.75 -14.97
CA GLY A 85 6.88 -2.72 -14.13
C GLY A 85 7.90 -2.08 -13.20
N ILE A 86 8.76 -1.20 -13.72
CA ILE A 86 9.75 -0.46 -12.90
C ILE A 86 9.04 0.42 -11.88
N LEU A 87 8.02 1.17 -12.32
CA LEU A 87 7.29 2.09 -11.44
C LEU A 87 6.60 1.35 -10.30
N THR A 88 6.01 0.18 -10.59
CA THR A 88 5.37 -0.69 -9.59
C THR A 88 6.41 -1.28 -8.63
N PHE A 89 7.56 -1.72 -9.13
CA PHE A 89 8.64 -2.23 -8.29
C PHE A 89 9.17 -1.15 -7.35
N CYS A 90 9.48 0.05 -7.86
CA CYS A 90 9.93 1.18 -7.05
C CYS A 90 8.87 1.60 -6.02
N PHE A 91 7.60 1.68 -6.42
CA PHE A 91 6.49 1.97 -5.51
C PHE A 91 6.40 0.95 -4.37
N TYR A 92 6.49 -0.34 -4.71
CA TYR A 92 6.43 -1.42 -3.75
C TYR A 92 7.61 -1.36 -2.76
N VAL A 93 8.85 -1.30 -3.26
CA VAL A 93 10.05 -1.27 -2.41
C VAL A 93 10.06 -0.03 -1.52
N ALA A 94 9.78 1.17 -2.06
CA ALA A 94 9.73 2.40 -1.29
C ALA A 94 8.64 2.37 -0.21
N GLY A 95 7.44 1.88 -0.54
CA GLY A 95 6.35 1.74 0.42
C GLY A 95 6.69 0.78 1.56
N ARG A 96 7.28 -0.39 1.25
CA ARG A 96 7.71 -1.35 2.26
C ARG A 96 8.84 -0.79 3.12
N ALA A 97 9.82 -0.10 2.53
CA ALA A 97 10.88 0.56 3.28
C ALA A 97 10.32 1.57 4.29
N CYS A 98 9.36 2.40 3.87
CA CYS A 98 8.72 3.38 4.76
C CYS A 98 8.02 2.73 5.95
N ILE A 99 7.27 1.64 5.72
CA ILE A 99 6.60 0.90 6.80
C ILE A 99 7.62 0.30 7.78
N MET A 100 8.69 -0.32 7.26
CA MET A 100 9.71 -0.97 8.09
C MET A 100 10.48 0.06 8.94
N VAL A 101 10.89 1.19 8.37
CA VAL A 101 11.56 2.25 9.12
C VAL A 101 10.63 2.88 10.17
N SER A 102 9.34 3.01 9.85
CA SER A 102 8.35 3.48 10.82
C SER A 102 8.25 2.54 12.03
N ASN A 103 8.24 1.23 11.81
CA ASN A 103 8.20 0.24 12.89
C ASN A 103 9.46 0.29 13.78
N ILE A 104 10.64 0.43 13.18
CA ILE A 104 11.91 0.60 13.92
C ILE A 104 11.84 1.86 14.80
N SER A 105 11.30 2.96 14.25
CA SER A 105 11.17 4.24 14.96
C SER A 105 10.20 4.16 16.14
N ILE A 106 9.10 3.42 16.00
CA ILE A 106 8.11 3.18 17.08
C ILE A 106 8.77 2.41 18.23
N ASN A 107 9.54 1.37 17.90
CA ASN A 107 10.28 0.60 18.89
C ASN A 107 11.34 1.43 19.62
N GLY A 108 12.05 2.32 18.91
CA GLY A 108 13.05 3.20 19.51
C GLY A 108 12.45 4.23 20.45
N ASN A 109 11.32 4.85 20.08
CA ASN A 109 10.61 5.82 20.90
C ASN A 109 9.99 5.21 22.17
N ALA A 110 9.70 3.91 22.17
CA ALA A 110 9.16 3.18 23.31
C ALA A 110 10.20 2.89 24.42
N LYS A 111 11.49 3.06 24.15
CA LYS A 111 12.55 2.87 25.15
C LYS A 111 12.47 3.96 26.24
N SER A 112 12.92 3.69 27.46
CA SER A 112 13.02 4.75 28.50
C SER A 112 14.21 5.66 28.22
N THR A 113 14.13 6.94 28.61
CA THR A 113 15.27 7.89 28.53
C THR A 113 16.28 7.66 29.65
N ASP A 114 15.86 6.99 30.72
CA ASP A 114 16.65 6.79 31.92
C ASP A 114 16.71 5.29 32.25
N SER A 115 17.91 4.72 32.37
CA SER A 115 18.11 3.28 32.61
C SER A 115 17.54 2.84 33.97
N ASN A 116 17.32 3.79 34.88
CA ASN A 116 16.75 3.55 36.20
C ASN A 116 15.23 3.76 36.27
N CYS A 117 14.62 4.34 35.24
CA CYS A 117 13.18 4.55 35.19
C CYS A 117 12.56 3.53 34.24
N LYS A 118 11.97 2.45 34.78
CA LYS A 118 11.09 1.59 33.99
C LYS A 118 9.85 2.41 33.61
N CYS A 119 9.71 2.78 32.34
CA CYS A 119 8.43 3.29 31.84
C CYS A 119 7.40 2.17 31.97
N THR A 120 6.57 2.21 33.00
CA THR A 120 5.55 1.19 33.33
C THR A 120 4.60 0.88 32.16
N HIS A 121 4.50 1.79 31.17
CA HIS A 121 3.63 1.67 30.00
C HIS A 121 4.34 1.75 28.64
N GLY A 122 5.68 1.75 28.58
CA GLY A 122 6.42 1.94 27.31
C GLY A 122 6.13 0.85 26.27
N SER A 123 6.07 -0.42 26.71
CA SER A 123 5.75 -1.56 25.84
C SER A 123 4.28 -1.58 25.39
N THR A 124 3.36 -1.16 26.26
CA THR A 124 1.93 -1.05 25.93
C THR A 124 1.69 0.04 24.90
N LEU A 125 2.31 1.21 25.07
CA LEU A 125 2.14 2.35 24.15
C LEU A 125 2.74 2.05 22.77
N SER A 126 3.88 1.35 22.72
CA SER A 126 4.45 0.84 21.47
C SER A 126 3.52 -0.13 20.74
N SER A 127 3.00 -1.12 21.48
CA SER A 127 2.11 -2.14 20.93
C SER A 127 0.78 -1.55 20.43
N MET A 128 0.21 -0.58 21.16
CA MET A 128 -0.99 0.13 20.71
C MET A 128 -0.74 0.96 19.46
N ASN A 129 0.39 1.68 19.40
CA ASN A 129 0.75 2.46 18.21
C ASN A 129 0.96 1.57 16.98
N LEU A 130 1.64 0.43 17.16
CA LEU A 130 1.78 -0.58 16.11
C LEU A 130 0.41 -1.13 15.68
N GLY A 131 -0.46 -1.45 16.64
CA GLY A 131 -1.81 -1.95 16.36
C GLY A 131 -2.67 -0.96 15.57
N VAL A 132 -2.66 0.33 15.94
CA VAL A 132 -3.37 1.39 15.22
C VAL A 132 -2.80 1.55 13.80
N ASN A 133 -1.47 1.53 13.63
CA ASN A 133 -0.86 1.59 12.30
C ASN A 133 -1.27 0.41 11.42
N LEU A 134 -1.26 -0.81 11.95
CA LEU A 134 -1.70 -2.01 11.22
C LEU A 134 -3.19 -1.94 10.88
N LEU A 135 -4.02 -1.41 11.77
CA LEU A 135 -5.44 -1.20 11.53
C LEU A 135 -5.68 -0.21 10.39
N VAL A 136 -5.01 0.96 10.42
CA VAL A 136 -5.12 1.98 9.38
C VAL A 136 -4.67 1.41 8.03
N LEU A 137 -3.51 0.74 7.97
CA LEU A 137 -3.02 0.09 6.76
C LEU A 137 -4.00 -0.96 6.22
N SER A 138 -4.64 -1.72 7.10
CA SER A 138 -5.64 -2.73 6.72
C SER A 138 -6.89 -2.09 6.13
N ILE A 139 -7.43 -1.05 6.78
CA ILE A 139 -8.59 -0.30 6.28
C ILE A 139 -8.27 0.30 4.90
N SER A 140 -7.12 0.97 4.77
CA SER A 140 -6.67 1.55 3.49
C SER A 140 -6.53 0.51 2.39
N LYS A 141 -6.05 -0.70 2.71
CA LYS A 141 -5.97 -1.82 1.76
C LYS A 141 -7.35 -2.21 1.23
N TYR A 142 -8.34 -2.40 2.09
CA TYR A 142 -9.69 -2.78 1.67
C TYR A 142 -10.36 -1.69 0.82
N ILE A 143 -10.19 -0.41 1.19
CA ILE A 143 -10.66 0.72 0.40
C ILE A 143 -10.00 0.71 -0.99
N SER A 144 -8.69 0.50 -1.05
CA SER A 144 -7.95 0.43 -2.32
C SER A 144 -8.41 -0.73 -3.19
N GLU A 145 -8.68 -1.90 -2.60
CA GLU A 145 -9.17 -3.07 -3.34
C GLU A 145 -10.57 -2.84 -3.90
N GLY A 146 -11.49 -2.32 -3.10
CA GLY A 146 -12.84 -1.96 -3.55
C GLY A 146 -12.82 -0.90 -4.64
N TYR A 147 -11.96 0.12 -4.49
CA TYR A 147 -11.73 1.14 -5.50
C TYR A 147 -11.26 0.53 -6.84
N ILE A 148 -10.21 -0.29 -6.83
CA ILE A 148 -9.65 -0.90 -8.05
C ILE A 148 -10.67 -1.82 -8.74
N GLN A 149 -11.37 -2.65 -7.97
CA GLN A 149 -12.38 -3.56 -8.52
C GLN A 149 -13.50 -2.79 -9.21
N LYS A 150 -14.05 -1.77 -8.55
CA LYS A 150 -15.12 -0.95 -9.14
C LYS A 150 -14.62 -0.18 -10.36
N TYR A 151 -13.41 0.37 -10.30
CA TYR A 151 -12.78 1.04 -11.44
C TYR A 151 -12.68 0.12 -12.66
N ILE A 152 -12.25 -1.14 -12.48
CA ILE A 152 -12.15 -2.11 -13.58
C ILE A 152 -13.53 -2.37 -14.21
N VAL A 153 -14.55 -2.60 -13.38
CA VAL A 153 -15.93 -2.82 -13.86
C VAL A 153 -16.44 -1.60 -14.61
N THR A 154 -16.33 -0.41 -14.02
CA THR A 154 -16.76 0.84 -14.63
C THR A 154 -16.03 1.11 -15.95
N ARG A 155 -14.73 0.84 -16.03
CA ARG A 155 -13.98 1.01 -17.27
C ARG A 155 -14.43 0.07 -18.37
N ASN A 156 -14.73 -1.19 -18.04
CA ASN A 156 -15.23 -2.14 -19.03
C ASN A 156 -16.62 -1.71 -19.53
N LEU A 157 -17.50 -1.26 -18.64
CA LEU A 157 -18.82 -0.73 -19.01
C LEU A 157 -18.72 0.56 -19.84
N ALA A 158 -17.82 1.47 -19.49
CA ALA A 158 -17.62 2.72 -20.21
C ALA A 158 -17.02 2.49 -21.62
N ALA A 159 -16.29 1.39 -21.84
CA ALA A 159 -15.84 1.02 -23.18
C ALA A 159 -17.02 0.62 -24.10
N GLU A 160 -18.12 0.13 -23.52
CA GLU A 160 -19.34 -0.23 -24.25
C GLU A 160 -20.28 0.98 -24.39
N SER A 161 -20.53 1.70 -23.28
CA SER A 161 -21.52 2.78 -23.21
C SER A 161 -20.99 4.18 -23.57
N HIS A 162 -19.68 4.34 -23.71
CA HIS A 162 -18.98 5.64 -23.90
C HIS A 162 -19.26 6.71 -22.82
N GLN A 163 -19.91 6.34 -21.71
CA GLN A 163 -20.24 7.28 -20.62
C GLN A 163 -19.34 7.03 -19.41
N TRP A 164 -18.49 8.01 -19.09
CA TRP A 164 -17.65 7.97 -17.89
C TRP A 164 -18.36 8.63 -16.71
N PRO A 165 -18.46 7.99 -15.52
CA PRO A 165 -19.27 8.52 -14.42
C PRO A 165 -18.77 9.82 -13.80
N THR A 166 -17.52 10.21 -14.09
CA THR A 166 -16.97 11.51 -13.66
C THR A 166 -16.81 12.49 -14.82
N ASP A 167 -17.47 12.23 -15.95
CA ASP A 167 -17.48 13.15 -17.07
C ASP A 167 -18.19 14.47 -16.68
N GLY A 168 -17.59 15.60 -17.03
CA GLY A 168 -18.06 16.93 -16.62
C GLY A 168 -17.84 17.31 -15.15
N MET A 169 -17.26 16.43 -14.30
CA MET A 169 -16.91 16.78 -12.92
C MET A 169 -15.54 17.47 -12.84
N SER A 170 -15.35 18.37 -11.86
CA SER A 170 -14.02 18.91 -11.56
C SER A 170 -13.10 17.82 -11.00
N THR A 171 -11.78 17.95 -11.18
CA THR A 171 -10.77 16.96 -10.74
C THR A 171 -10.90 16.59 -9.26
N ILE A 172 -11.22 17.57 -8.41
CA ILE A 172 -11.40 17.37 -6.96
C ILE A 172 -12.68 16.59 -6.68
N GLN A 173 -13.80 16.95 -7.32
CA GLN A 173 -15.06 16.23 -7.17
C GLN A 173 -14.95 14.78 -7.68
N ALA A 174 -14.27 14.58 -8.80
CA ALA A 174 -13.99 13.25 -9.34
C ALA A 174 -13.16 12.42 -8.34
N PHE A 175 -12.11 13.00 -7.76
CA PHE A 175 -11.30 12.31 -6.75
C PHE A 175 -12.13 11.89 -5.52
N HIS A 176 -12.95 12.81 -4.98
CA HIS A 176 -13.81 12.51 -3.84
C HIS A 176 -14.87 11.44 -4.16
N TYR A 177 -15.48 11.50 -5.34
CA TYR A 177 -16.42 10.49 -5.82
C TYR A 177 -15.78 9.09 -5.80
N TRP A 178 -14.60 8.98 -6.39
CA TRP A 178 -13.87 7.70 -6.46
C TRP A 178 -13.41 7.20 -5.10
N LEU A 179 -13.01 8.12 -4.20
CA LEU A 179 -12.67 7.77 -2.81
C LEU A 179 -13.88 7.25 -2.04
N GLN A 180 -15.05 7.88 -2.21
CA GLN A 180 -16.30 7.46 -1.58
C GLN A 180 -16.78 6.10 -2.10
N VAL A 181 -16.66 5.87 -3.41
CA VAL A 181 -16.93 4.57 -4.02
C VAL A 181 -15.99 3.50 -3.45
N GLY A 182 -14.70 3.79 -3.35
CA GLY A 182 -13.72 2.90 -2.71
C GLY A 182 -14.07 2.58 -1.26
N TRP A 183 -14.55 3.57 -0.50
CA TRP A 183 -15.00 3.37 0.88
C TRP A 183 -16.21 2.43 0.97
N GLN A 184 -17.25 2.67 0.16
CA GLN A 184 -18.46 1.86 0.17
C GLN A 184 -18.20 0.40 -0.25
N GLU A 185 -17.45 0.20 -1.32
CA GLU A 185 -17.11 -1.14 -1.81
C GLU A 185 -16.06 -1.83 -0.89
N GLY A 186 -15.10 -1.08 -0.35
CA GLY A 186 -14.14 -1.58 0.62
C GLY A 186 -14.80 -2.10 1.89
N LEU A 187 -15.83 -1.40 2.40
CA LEU A 187 -16.64 -1.87 3.53
C LEU A 187 -17.44 -3.13 3.19
N LYS A 188 -17.94 -3.29 1.97
CA LYS A 188 -18.60 -4.52 1.53
C LYS A 188 -17.62 -5.69 1.48
N ASN A 189 -16.43 -5.48 0.90
CA ASN A 189 -15.37 -6.49 0.85
C ASN A 189 -14.88 -6.88 2.26
N PHE A 190 -14.77 -5.90 3.16
CA PHE A 190 -14.43 -6.14 4.56
C PHE A 190 -15.51 -6.97 5.27
N LYS A 191 -16.80 -6.61 5.12
CA LYS A 191 -17.92 -7.40 5.66
C LYS A 191 -17.96 -8.82 5.09
N GLY A 192 -17.77 -8.97 3.78
CA GLY A 192 -17.70 -10.28 3.12
C GLY A 192 -16.53 -11.15 3.60
N THR A 193 -15.51 -10.56 4.22
CA THR A 193 -14.43 -11.33 4.88
C THR A 193 -14.88 -11.92 6.22
N PHE A 194 -15.82 -11.28 6.93
CA PHE A 194 -16.46 -11.88 8.12
C PHE A 194 -17.57 -12.85 7.76
N ASP A 195 -18.19 -12.67 6.60
CA ASP A 195 -19.19 -13.57 6.03
C ASP A 195 -18.55 -14.84 5.43
N GLN A 196 -17.43 -15.29 5.99
CA GLN A 196 -16.72 -16.49 5.58
C GLN A 196 -17.59 -17.72 5.87
N ASP A 197 -18.50 -18.03 4.95
CA ASP A 197 -19.11 -19.33 4.84
C ASP A 197 -18.04 -20.32 4.32
N VAL A 198 -17.11 -20.67 5.21
CA VAL A 198 -16.02 -21.61 4.93
C VAL A 198 -16.59 -22.95 4.44
N ARG A 199 -17.81 -23.31 4.88
CA ARG A 199 -18.55 -24.50 4.43
C ARG A 199 -18.86 -24.46 2.94
N GLU A 200 -19.29 -23.33 2.40
CA GLU A 200 -19.65 -23.24 0.98
C GLU A 200 -18.40 -23.31 0.08
N LYS A 201 -17.32 -22.63 0.47
CA LYS A 201 -16.03 -22.73 -0.25
C LYS A 201 -15.39 -24.11 -0.16
N LEU A 202 -15.52 -24.78 0.99
CA LEU A 202 -15.02 -26.14 1.18
C LEU A 202 -15.88 -27.16 0.41
N ALA A 203 -17.20 -27.01 0.43
CA ALA A 203 -18.11 -27.86 -0.35
C ALA A 203 -17.85 -27.72 -1.85
N HIS A 204 -17.66 -26.49 -2.34
CA HIS A 204 -17.37 -26.27 -3.76
C HIS A 204 -16.00 -26.83 -4.17
N ALA A 205 -14.99 -26.82 -3.29
CA ALA A 205 -13.67 -27.39 -3.56
C ALA A 205 -13.64 -28.93 -3.47
N LEU A 206 -14.48 -29.52 -2.62
CA LEU A 206 -14.62 -30.98 -2.52
C LEU A 206 -15.43 -31.54 -3.70
N LEU A 207 -16.47 -30.85 -4.15
CA LEU A 207 -17.32 -31.28 -5.28
C LEU A 207 -16.64 -31.14 -6.66
N THR A 208 -15.55 -30.37 -6.78
CA THR A 208 -14.75 -30.27 -8.01
C THR A 208 -13.58 -31.26 -8.09
N ASN A 209 -13.38 -32.09 -7.07
CA ASN A 209 -12.32 -33.12 -7.04
C ASN A 209 -12.85 -34.56 -7.24
N ASP A 210 -14.14 -34.72 -7.55
CA ASP A 210 -14.74 -35.95 -8.10
C ASP A 210 -15.12 -35.74 -9.57
#